data_AF-A0A1Q4A9V7-F1
#
_entry.id   AF-A0A1Q4A9V7-F1
#
_cell.length_a   1.000
_cell.length_b   1.000
_cell.length_c   1.000
_cell.angle_alpha   90.00
_cell.angle_beta   90.00
_cell.angle_gamma   90.00
#
_symmetry.space_group_name_H-M   'P 1'
#
loop_
_entity.id
_entity.type
_entity.pdbx_description
1 polymer ?
#
loop_
_entity_poly.entity_id
_entity_poly.type
_entity_poly.pdbx_seq_one_letter_code
_entity_poly.pdbx_strand_id
1 'polypeptide(L)'
;MDEGAAMSQWNPAQALRVSALFAGRIHADVIDYRPTHVVSLLDPAIDPAKVPSFAGTRTLQRRFNDGDAPAEFPLTPALMAEIVEFLRDWHDRLRSGEAARLLVHCHMGASRSTAVALVALAIAHGDKGEAAAFADLLRITNKPWPNIHVVRLADEILGRERLLVTELERYRNANPNRLAAYRRLNGRRGLI
;
A
#
# COMPACT_ATOMS: atom_id res chain seq x y z
N MET A 1 24.28 -10.95 -20.34
CA MET A 1 23.75 -11.62 -19.15
C MET A 1 22.31 -11.20 -19.04
N ASP A 2 21.42 -12.15 -19.26
CA ASP A 2 20.00 -11.95 -19.52
C ASP A 2 19.24 -11.77 -18.20
N GLU A 3 19.10 -10.53 -17.74
CA GLU A 3 18.24 -10.16 -16.60
C GLU A 3 16.75 -10.09 -17.00
N GLY A 4 16.41 -10.31 -18.27
CA GLY A 4 15.06 -10.14 -18.81
C GLY A 4 14.14 -11.36 -18.70
N ALA A 5 14.68 -12.55 -18.38
CA ALA A 5 13.95 -13.81 -18.50
C ALA A 5 13.24 -14.31 -17.23
N ALA A 6 13.42 -13.67 -16.06
CA ALA A 6 12.89 -14.17 -14.78
C ALA A 6 11.66 -13.44 -14.22
N MET A 7 10.98 -12.59 -15.01
CA MET A 7 9.74 -11.92 -14.59
C MET A 7 8.46 -12.53 -15.19
N SER A 8 8.60 -13.67 -15.87
CA SER A 8 7.46 -14.46 -16.33
C SER A 8 6.80 -15.22 -15.17
N GLN A 9 5.63 -14.72 -14.74
CA GLN A 9 4.60 -15.36 -13.90
C GLN A 9 4.67 -15.20 -12.36
N TRP A 10 4.89 -13.99 -11.82
CA TRP A 10 4.36 -13.70 -10.48
C TRP A 10 2.96 -13.09 -10.60
N ASN A 11 2.00 -13.59 -9.83
CA ASN A 11 0.63 -13.06 -9.82
C ASN A 11 0.48 -12.06 -8.67
N PRO A 12 0.30 -10.76 -8.94
CA PRO A 12 0.16 -9.75 -7.89
C PRO A 12 -0.95 -10.05 -6.89
N ALA A 13 -2.06 -10.65 -7.32
CA ALA A 13 -3.16 -11.01 -6.43
C ALA A 13 -2.82 -12.16 -5.46
N GLN A 14 -1.84 -12.99 -5.80
CA GLN A 14 -1.38 -14.07 -4.92
C GLN A 14 -0.33 -13.57 -3.92
N ALA A 15 0.49 -12.58 -4.29
CA ALA A 15 1.61 -12.10 -3.50
C ALA A 15 1.35 -10.79 -2.73
N LEU A 16 0.31 -10.03 -3.10
CA LEU A 16 -0.08 -8.80 -2.40
C LEU A 16 -1.60 -8.69 -2.20
N ARG A 17 -2.01 -8.30 -0.97
CA ARG A 17 -3.41 -8.00 -0.63
C ARG A 17 -3.53 -6.66 0.08
N VAL A 18 -4.51 -5.85 -0.33
CA VAL A 18 -4.91 -4.64 0.41
C VAL A 18 -6.13 -4.97 1.28
N SER A 19 -6.07 -4.56 2.55
CA SER A 19 -7.13 -4.77 3.54
C SER A 19 -7.47 -3.47 4.29
N ALA A 20 -8.41 -3.56 5.22
CA ALA A 20 -8.88 -2.48 6.09
C ALA A 20 -9.00 -2.96 7.53
N LEU A 21 -8.69 -2.09 8.48
CA LEU A 21 -8.96 -2.32 9.90
C LEU A 21 -10.48 -2.28 10.18
N PHE A 22 -11.19 -1.41 9.47
CA PHE A 22 -12.63 -1.19 9.64
C PHE A 22 -13.43 -2.50 9.59
N ALA A 23 -14.42 -2.60 10.47
CA ALA A 23 -15.32 -3.75 10.63
C ALA A 23 -14.59 -5.10 10.82
N GLY A 24 -13.36 -5.09 11.35
CA GLY A 24 -12.58 -6.30 11.60
C GLY A 24 -12.10 -7.01 10.34
N ARG A 25 -12.19 -6.36 9.16
CA ARG A 25 -11.86 -6.97 7.86
C ARG A 25 -10.43 -7.53 7.82
N ILE A 26 -9.49 -6.86 8.49
CA ILE A 26 -8.11 -7.32 8.62
C ILE A 26 -7.99 -8.73 9.20
N HIS A 27 -8.78 -9.08 10.22
CA HIS A 27 -8.71 -10.40 10.84
C HIS A 27 -9.21 -11.50 9.89
N ALA A 28 -10.29 -11.22 9.15
CA ALA A 28 -10.80 -12.13 8.14
C ALA A 28 -9.78 -12.34 7.00
N ASP A 29 -9.17 -11.25 6.51
CA ASP A 29 -8.16 -11.33 5.46
C ASP A 29 -6.89 -12.04 5.94
N VAL A 30 -6.47 -11.90 7.20
CA VAL A 30 -5.31 -12.65 7.75
C VAL A 30 -5.57 -14.15 7.76
N ILE A 31 -6.77 -14.59 8.15
CA ILE A 31 -7.14 -16.01 8.19
C ILE A 31 -7.18 -16.60 6.78
N ASP A 32 -7.83 -15.89 5.85
CA ASP A 32 -8.00 -16.32 4.46
C ASP A 32 -6.68 -16.28 3.68
N TYR A 33 -5.96 -15.16 3.77
CA TYR A 33 -4.76 -14.92 2.97
C TYR A 33 -3.48 -15.50 3.57
N ARG A 34 -3.45 -15.68 4.90
CA ARG A 34 -2.29 -16.16 5.67
C ARG A 34 -1.00 -15.38 5.34
N PRO A 35 -0.99 -14.06 5.54
CA PRO A 35 0.16 -13.24 5.17
C PRO A 35 1.41 -13.66 5.95
N THR A 36 2.54 -13.48 5.28
CA THR A 36 3.88 -13.66 5.90
C THR A 36 4.49 -12.32 6.29
N HIS A 37 4.02 -11.25 5.64
CA HIS A 37 4.42 -9.87 5.85
C HIS A 37 3.17 -9.01 6.01
N VAL A 38 3.14 -8.13 7.01
CA VAL A 38 2.04 -7.19 7.23
C VAL A 38 2.58 -5.78 7.40
N VAL A 39 2.00 -4.82 6.67
CA VAL A 39 2.20 -3.40 6.91
C VAL A 39 0.91 -2.80 7.47
N SER A 40 0.96 -2.32 8.71
CA SER A 40 -0.14 -1.64 9.40
C SER A 40 0.07 -0.13 9.42
N LEU A 41 -0.77 0.59 8.67
CA LEU A 41 -0.74 2.05 8.59
C LEU A 41 -1.89 2.61 9.42
N LEU A 42 -1.58 3.04 10.64
CA LEU A 42 -2.56 3.35 11.68
C LEU A 42 -2.72 4.86 11.85
N ASP A 43 -3.91 5.27 12.28
CA ASP A 43 -4.14 6.63 12.74
C ASP A 43 -3.34 6.88 14.03
N PRO A 44 -2.66 8.03 14.19
CA PRO A 44 -1.90 8.34 15.40
C PRO A 44 -2.73 8.23 16.68
N ALA A 45 -3.98 8.68 16.61
CA ALA A 45 -4.95 8.67 17.70
C ALA A 45 -5.71 7.34 17.88
N ILE A 46 -5.30 6.26 17.20
CA ILE A 46 -5.94 4.96 17.36
C ILE A 46 -5.90 4.50 18.83
N ASP A 47 -7.04 4.04 19.33
CA ASP A 47 -7.13 3.34 20.60
C ASP A 47 -6.15 2.15 20.62
N PRO A 48 -5.20 2.09 21.58
CA PRO A 48 -4.24 1.00 21.69
C PRO A 48 -4.89 -0.39 21.70
N ALA A 49 -6.10 -0.54 22.27
CA ALA A 49 -6.81 -1.81 22.29
C ALA A 49 -7.31 -2.27 20.92
N LYS A 50 -7.38 -1.35 19.94
CA LYS A 50 -7.80 -1.63 18.56
C LYS A 50 -6.63 -1.87 17.61
N VAL A 51 -5.39 -1.79 18.10
CA VAL A 51 -4.20 -2.06 17.30
C VAL A 51 -4.11 -3.57 17.05
N PRO A 52 -4.16 -4.03 15.79
CA PRO A 52 -4.09 -5.46 15.51
C PRO A 52 -2.69 -6.01 15.77
N SER A 53 -2.62 -7.28 16.17
CA SER A 53 -1.38 -8.04 16.36
C SER A 53 -1.39 -9.28 15.44
N PHE A 54 -0.22 -9.62 14.90
CA PHE A 54 -0.04 -10.70 13.93
C PHE A 54 1.06 -11.65 14.41
N ALA A 55 0.72 -12.54 15.33
CA ALA A 55 1.68 -13.48 15.92
C ALA A 55 2.34 -14.36 14.86
N GLY A 56 3.67 -14.41 14.86
CA GLY A 56 4.46 -15.19 13.90
C GLY A 56 4.56 -14.59 12.50
N THR A 57 4.00 -13.39 12.28
CA THR A 57 4.06 -12.69 10.99
C THR A 57 5.04 -11.52 11.07
N ARG A 58 5.91 -11.35 10.06
CA ARG A 58 6.79 -10.18 9.97
C ARG A 58 5.93 -8.94 9.81
N THR A 59 6.03 -8.00 10.74
CA THR A 59 5.08 -6.88 10.81
C THR A 59 5.80 -5.55 10.93
N LEU A 60 5.43 -4.58 10.08
CA LEU A 60 5.79 -3.18 10.21
C LEU A 60 4.54 -2.36 10.57
N GLN A 61 4.53 -1.73 11.74
CA GLN A 61 3.46 -0.81 12.13
C GLN A 61 3.95 0.63 12.15
N ARG A 62 3.26 1.52 11.43
CA ARG A 62 3.57 2.96 11.39
C ARG A 62 2.31 3.78 11.61
N ARG A 63 2.49 4.93 12.26
CA ARG A 63 1.40 5.85 12.63
C ARG A 63 1.63 7.20 11.97
N PHE A 64 0.70 7.61 11.12
CA PHE A 64 0.69 8.92 10.49
C PHE A 64 -0.70 9.21 9.90
N ASN A 65 -1.02 10.50 9.77
CA ASN A 65 -2.30 10.96 9.27
C ASN A 65 -2.46 10.78 7.75
N ASP A 66 -3.70 10.52 7.32
CA ASP A 66 -4.05 10.34 5.90
C ASP A 66 -4.29 11.69 5.22
N GLY A 67 -3.21 12.44 4.98
CA GLY A 67 -3.23 13.75 4.34
C GLY A 67 -2.50 13.76 3.01
N ASP A 68 -2.98 14.54 2.05
CA ASP A 68 -2.29 14.78 0.77
C ASP A 68 -1.10 15.74 0.93
N ALA A 69 -1.02 16.48 2.04
CA ALA A 69 0.08 17.35 2.42
C ALA A 69 0.48 17.12 3.88
N PRO A 70 1.74 17.36 4.26
CA PRO A 70 2.18 17.29 5.65
C PRO A 70 1.35 18.22 6.54
N ALA A 71 0.86 17.67 7.64
CA ALA A 71 0.16 18.40 8.69
C ALA A 71 0.59 17.83 10.05
N GLU A 72 -0.29 17.77 11.04
CA GLU A 72 -0.03 17.05 12.28
C GLU A 72 0.25 15.56 12.01
N PHE A 73 1.26 14.99 12.67
CA PHE A 73 1.71 13.60 12.50
C PHE A 73 1.86 13.15 11.02
N PRO A 74 2.68 13.83 10.21
CA PRO A 74 2.85 13.51 8.81
C PRO A 74 3.68 12.23 8.63
N LEU A 75 3.55 11.59 7.47
CA LEU A 75 4.57 10.63 7.05
C LEU A 75 5.86 11.41 6.76
N THR A 76 6.93 11.10 7.48
CA THR A 76 8.25 11.68 7.27
C THR A 76 9.07 10.86 6.26
N PRO A 77 10.11 11.43 5.62
CA PRO A 77 11.01 10.66 4.77
C PRO A 77 11.64 9.46 5.49
N ALA A 78 12.02 9.61 6.76
CA ALA A 78 12.58 8.52 7.55
C ALA A 78 11.59 7.36 7.75
N LEU A 79 10.34 7.65 8.10
CA LEU A 79 9.30 6.63 8.23
C LEU A 79 8.96 5.97 6.88
N MET A 80 9.00 6.74 5.79
CA MET A 80 8.81 6.17 4.45
C MET A 80 9.98 5.27 4.05
N ALA A 81 11.22 5.61 4.40
CA ALA A 81 12.39 4.78 4.13
C ALA A 81 12.26 3.41 4.83
N GLU A 82 11.82 3.38 6.08
CA GLU A 82 11.56 2.12 6.80
C GLU A 82 10.46 1.27 6.12
N ILE A 83 9.42 1.92 5.55
CA ILE A 83 8.41 1.22 4.75
C ILE A 83 9.05 0.65 3.48
N VAL A 84 9.84 1.43 2.74
CA VAL A 84 10.52 0.96 1.52
C VAL A 84 11.46 -0.20 1.82
N GLU A 85 12.23 -0.15 2.91
CA GLU A 85 13.13 -1.23 3.34
C GLU A 85 12.36 -2.51 3.63
N PHE A 86 11.24 -2.42 4.36
CA PHE A 86 10.38 -3.58 4.61
C PHE A 86 9.80 -4.17 3.32
N LEU A 87 9.41 -3.33 2.37
CA LEU A 87 8.92 -3.77 1.06
C LEU A 87 10.02 -4.41 0.20
N ARG A 88 11.26 -3.94 0.31
CA ARG A 88 12.43 -4.57 -0.34
C ARG A 88 12.72 -5.96 0.25
N ASP A 89 12.74 -6.12 1.57
CA ASP A 89 12.89 -7.46 2.20
C ASP A 89 11.77 -8.42 1.74
N TRP A 90 10.52 -7.97 1.69
CA TRP A 90 9.43 -8.77 1.13
C TRP A 90 9.69 -9.18 -0.33
N HIS A 91 10.13 -8.25 -1.16
CA HIS A 91 10.40 -8.52 -2.58
C HIS A 91 11.57 -9.48 -2.78
N ASP A 92 12.66 -9.32 -2.02
CA ASP A 92 13.83 -10.20 -2.09
C ASP A 92 13.45 -11.64 -1.73
N ARG A 93 12.62 -11.82 -0.69
CA ARG A 93 12.06 -13.12 -0.33
C ARG A 93 11.20 -13.69 -1.44
N LEU A 94 10.32 -12.88 -2.03
CA LEU A 94 9.49 -13.30 -3.16
C LEU A 94 10.35 -13.79 -4.34
N ARG A 95 11.42 -13.06 -4.68
CA ARG A 95 12.35 -13.44 -5.76
C ARG A 95 13.14 -14.70 -5.46
N SER A 96 13.46 -14.95 -4.19
CA SER A 96 14.19 -16.15 -3.76
C SER A 96 13.33 -17.43 -3.77
N GLY A 97 12.03 -17.33 -4.04
CA GLY A 97 11.10 -18.45 -4.03
C GLY A 97 10.54 -18.79 -2.65
N GLU A 98 10.82 -17.98 -1.61
CA GLU A 98 10.13 -18.09 -0.33
C GLU A 98 8.63 -17.79 -0.50
N ALA A 99 7.81 -18.34 0.41
CA ALA A 99 6.39 -18.03 0.46
C ALA A 99 6.17 -16.59 0.98
N ALA A 100 6.31 -15.59 0.11
CA ALA A 100 6.24 -14.17 0.45
C ALA A 100 4.89 -13.53 0.05
N ARG A 101 3.96 -13.52 0.99
CA ARG A 101 2.64 -12.87 0.88
C ARG A 101 2.56 -11.61 1.73
N LEU A 102 2.42 -10.45 1.08
CA LEU A 102 2.31 -9.14 1.72
C LEU A 102 0.85 -8.72 1.87
N LEU A 103 0.46 -8.37 3.08
CA LEU A 103 -0.81 -7.72 3.36
C LEU A 103 -0.55 -6.28 3.84
N VAL A 104 -1.17 -5.30 3.18
CA VAL A 104 -1.10 -3.89 3.57
C VAL A 104 -2.48 -3.42 3.98
N HIS A 105 -2.60 -2.81 5.15
CA HIS A 105 -3.87 -2.23 5.60
C HIS A 105 -3.73 -0.84 6.19
N CYS A 106 -4.82 -0.10 6.14
CA CYS A 106 -5.01 1.13 6.91
C CYS A 106 -6.38 1.10 7.58
N HIS A 107 -6.95 2.25 7.96
CA HIS A 107 -8.28 2.27 8.54
C HIS A 107 -9.36 1.72 7.58
N MET A 108 -9.43 2.28 6.36
CA MET A 108 -10.49 1.98 5.39
C MET A 108 -10.04 1.18 4.15
N GLY A 109 -8.74 0.92 4.00
CA GLY A 109 -8.21 0.17 2.88
C GLY A 109 -8.22 0.90 1.52
N ALA A 110 -8.32 2.24 1.52
CA ALA A 110 -8.52 3.01 0.29
C ALA A 110 -7.40 3.98 -0.07
N SER A 111 -6.69 4.56 0.91
CA SER A 111 -5.75 5.68 0.69
C SER A 111 -4.30 5.34 1.06
N ARG A 112 -3.94 5.33 2.36
CA ARG A 112 -2.59 4.94 2.80
C ARG A 112 -2.16 3.55 2.33
N SER A 113 -3.01 2.54 2.51
CA SER A 113 -2.68 1.15 2.17
C SER A 113 -2.56 0.91 0.67
N THR A 114 -3.39 1.57 -0.13
CA THR A 114 -3.32 1.46 -1.60
C THR A 114 -2.09 2.19 -2.16
N ALA A 115 -1.66 3.29 -1.52
CA ALA A 115 -0.39 3.94 -1.85
C ALA A 115 0.81 3.04 -1.53
N VAL A 116 0.90 2.48 -0.32
CA VAL A 116 1.99 1.56 0.03
C VAL A 116 1.97 0.29 -0.83
N ALA A 117 0.78 -0.22 -1.20
CA ALA A 117 0.67 -1.31 -2.16
C ALA A 117 1.19 -0.94 -3.56
N LEU A 118 0.91 0.28 -4.03
CA LEU A 118 1.49 0.78 -5.29
C LEU A 118 3.01 0.82 -5.23
N VAL A 119 3.58 1.27 -4.11
CA VAL A 119 5.03 1.29 -3.89
C VAL A 119 5.62 -0.12 -3.91
N ALA A 120 4.96 -1.09 -3.27
CA ALA A 120 5.39 -2.48 -3.29
C ALA A 120 5.37 -3.08 -4.71
N LEU A 121 4.32 -2.78 -5.48
CA LEU A 121 4.23 -3.19 -6.89
C LEU A 121 5.31 -2.52 -7.75
N ALA A 122 5.60 -1.24 -7.52
CA ALA A 122 6.66 -0.52 -8.21
C ALA A 122 8.05 -1.11 -7.93
N ILE A 123 8.33 -1.49 -6.68
CA ILE A 123 9.53 -2.23 -6.30
C ILE A 123 9.59 -3.55 -7.07
N ALA A 124 8.48 -4.28 -7.13
CA ALA A 124 8.44 -5.61 -7.76
C ALA A 124 8.57 -5.58 -9.30
N HIS A 125 8.10 -4.52 -9.96
CA HIS A 125 8.26 -4.32 -11.40
C HIS A 125 9.62 -3.73 -11.78
N GLY A 126 10.29 -3.04 -10.85
CA GLY A 126 11.56 -2.38 -11.11
C GLY A 126 11.43 -1.11 -11.94
N ASP A 127 12.56 -0.64 -12.47
CA ASP A 127 12.68 0.62 -13.21
C ASP A 127 11.82 0.66 -14.46
N LYS A 128 11.08 1.76 -14.62
CA LYS A 128 10.14 2.03 -15.73
C LYS A 128 8.89 1.14 -15.70
N GLY A 129 8.64 0.46 -14.57
CA GLY A 129 7.50 -0.42 -14.34
C GLY A 129 6.26 0.25 -13.74
N GLU A 130 6.25 1.57 -13.57
CA GLU A 130 5.26 2.31 -12.77
C GLU A 130 3.83 2.18 -13.34
N ALA A 131 3.70 2.18 -14.66
CA ALA A 131 2.41 1.97 -15.33
C ALA A 131 1.86 0.56 -15.11
N ALA A 132 2.73 -0.47 -15.16
CA ALA A 132 2.35 -1.85 -14.87
C ALA A 132 1.98 -2.03 -13.39
N ALA A 133 2.77 -1.44 -12.49
CA ALA A 133 2.46 -1.39 -11.06
C ALA A 133 1.10 -0.75 -10.78
N PHE A 134 0.78 0.36 -11.47
CA PHE A 134 -0.51 1.01 -11.32
C PHE A 134 -1.67 0.16 -11.89
N ALA A 135 -1.48 -0.45 -13.05
CA ALA A 135 -2.46 -1.38 -13.61
C ALA A 135 -2.75 -2.54 -12.64
N ASP A 136 -1.71 -3.09 -12.02
CA ASP A 136 -1.83 -4.19 -11.06
C ASP A 136 -2.53 -3.76 -9.78
N LEU A 137 -2.27 -2.54 -9.29
CA LEU A 137 -3.02 -1.96 -8.18
C LEU A 137 -4.52 -1.94 -8.49
N LEU A 138 -4.90 -1.53 -9.69
CA LEU A 138 -6.31 -1.50 -10.11
C LEU A 138 -6.94 -2.89 -10.24
N ARG A 139 -6.13 -3.94 -10.48
CA ARG A 139 -6.60 -5.34 -10.52
C ARG A 139 -6.85 -5.92 -9.13
N ILE A 140 -6.03 -5.55 -8.15
CA ILE A 140 -6.09 -6.13 -6.78
C ILE A 140 -6.89 -5.27 -5.80
N THR A 141 -7.33 -4.08 -6.19
CA THR A 141 -8.10 -3.17 -5.33
C THR A 141 -9.40 -2.73 -5.99
N ASN A 142 -10.41 -2.45 -5.16
CA ASN A 142 -11.68 -1.91 -5.64
C ASN A 142 -11.71 -0.39 -5.46
N LYS A 143 -11.61 0.36 -6.56
CA LYS A 143 -11.70 1.82 -6.61
C LYS A 143 -10.76 2.54 -5.62
N PRO A 144 -9.43 2.33 -5.71
CA PRO A 144 -8.49 2.91 -4.76
C PRO A 144 -8.45 4.45 -4.87
N TRP A 145 -7.97 5.12 -3.82
CA TRP A 145 -7.62 6.53 -3.88
C TRP A 145 -6.27 6.76 -3.18
N PRO A 146 -5.16 6.30 -3.79
CA PRO A 146 -3.86 6.29 -3.12
C PRO A 146 -3.46 7.67 -2.59
N ASN A 147 -2.94 7.70 -1.37
CA ASN A 147 -2.42 8.91 -0.73
C ASN A 147 -1.23 9.46 -1.54
N ILE A 148 -1.33 10.70 -2.04
CA ILE A 148 -0.31 11.30 -2.92
C ILE A 148 0.99 11.62 -2.17
N HIS A 149 0.92 11.94 -0.87
CA HIS A 149 2.09 12.25 -0.06
C HIS A 149 2.97 11.02 0.13
N VAL A 150 2.35 9.85 0.40
CA VAL A 150 3.06 8.55 0.43
C VAL A 150 3.74 8.27 -0.91
N VAL A 151 3.01 8.43 -2.02
CA VAL A 151 3.56 8.15 -3.35
C VAL A 151 4.71 9.09 -3.70
N ARG A 152 4.62 10.38 -3.37
CA ARG A 152 5.71 11.36 -3.59
C ARG A 152 6.99 10.98 -2.85
N LEU A 153 6.89 10.70 -1.55
CA LEU A 153 8.06 10.32 -0.76
C LEU A 153 8.68 9.01 -1.27
N ALA A 154 7.84 8.04 -1.66
CA ALA A 154 8.34 6.78 -2.21
C ALA A 154 9.01 6.96 -3.58
N ASP A 155 8.43 7.80 -4.44
CA ASP A 155 8.98 8.13 -5.76
C ASP A 155 10.38 8.75 -5.64
N GLU A 156 10.57 9.69 -4.69
CA GLU A 156 11.87 10.28 -4.36
C GLU A 156 12.86 9.24 -3.83
N ILE A 157 12.47 8.42 -2.84
CA ILE A 157 13.35 7.41 -2.23
C ILE A 157 13.76 6.32 -3.24
N LEU A 158 12.86 5.95 -4.15
CA LEU A 158 13.12 4.95 -5.18
C LEU A 158 13.78 5.53 -6.44
N GLY A 159 13.97 6.85 -6.53
CA GLY A 159 14.58 7.49 -7.71
C GLY A 159 13.72 7.39 -8.96
N ARG A 160 12.38 7.50 -8.84
CA ARG A 160 11.44 7.28 -9.95
C ARG A 160 11.17 8.51 -10.82
N GLU A 161 11.82 9.64 -10.53
CA GLU A 161 11.71 10.87 -11.33
C GLU A 161 10.25 11.30 -11.60
N ARG A 162 9.38 11.16 -10.59
CA ARG A 162 7.93 11.45 -10.62
C ARG A 162 7.07 10.50 -11.46
N LEU A 163 7.59 9.39 -11.95
CA LEU A 163 6.81 8.45 -12.78
C LEU A 163 5.63 7.83 -12.00
N LEU A 164 5.80 7.49 -10.72
CA LEU A 164 4.69 6.97 -9.89
C LEU A 164 3.65 8.05 -9.61
N VAL A 165 4.13 9.26 -9.32
CA VAL A 165 3.26 10.42 -9.08
C VAL A 165 2.43 10.73 -10.33
N THR A 166 3.05 10.65 -11.52
CA THR A 166 2.40 10.92 -12.81
C THR A 166 1.24 9.93 -13.08
N GLU A 167 1.44 8.64 -12.83
CA GLU A 167 0.38 7.64 -13.01
C GLU A 167 -0.77 7.84 -12.01
N LEU A 168 -0.47 8.22 -10.76
CA LEU A 168 -1.51 8.57 -9.79
C LEU A 168 -2.29 9.82 -10.19
N GLU A 169 -1.61 10.86 -10.67
CA GLU A 169 -2.25 12.10 -11.14
C GLU A 169 -3.15 11.83 -12.36
N ARG A 170 -2.68 11.04 -13.34
CA ARG A 170 -3.48 10.56 -14.48
C ARG A 170 -4.77 9.89 -14.00
N TYR A 171 -4.66 8.98 -13.05
CA TYR A 171 -5.81 8.27 -12.50
C TYR A 171 -6.77 9.20 -11.75
N ARG A 172 -6.27 10.09 -10.89
CA ARG A 172 -7.10 11.06 -10.14
C ARG A 172 -7.83 12.01 -11.09
N ASN A 173 -7.16 12.50 -12.13
CA ASN A 173 -7.74 13.37 -13.16
C ASN A 173 -8.82 12.67 -13.99
N ALA A 174 -8.65 11.39 -14.30
CA ALA A 174 -9.68 10.58 -14.95
C ALA A 174 -10.87 10.25 -14.02
N ASN A 175 -10.75 10.50 -12.72
CA ASN A 175 -11.74 10.13 -11.70
C ASN A 175 -12.05 11.27 -10.72
N PRO A 176 -12.41 12.47 -11.18
CA PRO A 176 -12.47 13.69 -10.35
C PRO A 176 -13.51 13.58 -9.22
N ASN A 177 -14.58 12.81 -9.42
CA ASN A 177 -15.65 12.65 -8.45
C ASN A 177 -15.41 11.55 -7.41
N ARG A 178 -14.31 10.78 -7.53
CA ARG A 178 -14.08 9.57 -6.73
C ARG A 178 -13.87 9.87 -5.25
N LEU A 179 -13.08 10.89 -4.92
CA LEU A 179 -12.88 11.32 -3.53
C LEU A 179 -14.17 11.80 -2.88
N ALA A 180 -14.96 12.61 -3.58
CA ALA A 180 -16.26 13.07 -3.09
C ALA A 180 -17.24 11.89 -2.88
N ALA A 181 -17.29 10.94 -3.80
CA ALA A 181 -18.11 9.73 -3.67
C ALA A 181 -17.67 8.87 -2.48
N TYR A 182 -16.35 8.70 -2.29
CA TYR A 182 -15.78 7.99 -1.16
C TYR A 182 -16.15 8.64 0.18
N ARG A 183 -16.01 9.97 0.29
CA ARG A 183 -16.42 10.73 1.49
C ARG A 183 -17.90 10.57 1.80
N ARG A 184 -18.79 10.66 0.78
CA ARG A 184 -20.23 10.44 0.97
C ARG A 184 -20.55 9.03 1.45
N LEU A 185 -19.90 8.00 0.90
CA LEU A 185 -20.11 6.62 1.32
C LEU A 185 -19.71 6.41 2.79
N ASN A 186 -18.57 6.97 3.19
CA ASN A 186 -18.08 6.84 4.56
C ASN A 186 -18.92 7.66 5.55
N GLY A 187 -19.38 8.85 5.18
CA GLY A 187 -20.34 9.61 6.00
C GLY A 187 -21.65 8.84 6.22
N ARG A 188 -22.19 8.18 5.19
CA ARG A 188 -23.36 7.28 5.34
C ARG A 188 -23.11 6.07 6.26
N ARG A 189 -21.85 5.70 6.47
CA ARG A 189 -21.43 4.61 7.37
C ARG A 189 -21.03 5.11 8.76
N GLY A 190 -21.12 6.42 9.03
CA GLY A 190 -20.73 7.03 10.31
C GLY A 190 -19.22 7.06 10.55
N LEU A 191 -18.41 7.15 9.48
CA LEU A 191 -16.94 7.03 9.52
C LEU A 191 -16.20 8.35 9.26
N ILE A 192 -16.94 9.43 9.02
CA ILE A 192 -16.46 10.80 8.87
C ILE A 192 -17.54 11.73 9.43
#